data_AF-A0A2U1VTB7-F1
#
_entry.id   AF-A0A2U1VTB7-F1
#
_cell.length_a   1.000
_cell.length_b   1.000
_cell.length_c   1.000
_cell.angle_alpha   90.00
_cell.angle_beta   90.00
_cell.angle_gamma   90.00
#
_symmetry.space_group_name_H-M   'P 1'
#
loop_
_entity.id
_entity.type
_entity.pdbx_description
1 polymer ?
#
loop_
_entity_poly.entity_id
_entity_poly.type
_entity_poly.pdbx_seq_one_letter_code
_entity_poly.pdbx_strand_id
1 'polypeptide(L)' 'MGTIRIDWTDGEGHCDECGPYEVVTVGITKPDGSAVELRYSGHEAGGDRLSDPATAVAAVLRALGYEVELTVR' A
#
# COMPACT_ATOMS: atom_id res chain seq x y z
N MET A 1 3.12 12.24 -19.72
CA MET A 1 2.43 11.54 -18.62
C MET A 1 2.97 12.12 -17.33
N GLY A 2 2.14 12.44 -16.35
CA GLY A 2 2.61 12.96 -15.07
C GLY A 2 2.99 11.83 -14.10
N THR A 3 3.59 12.20 -12.97
CA THR A 3 4.05 11.29 -11.93
C THR A 3 2.91 10.86 -11.00
N ILE A 4 2.82 9.56 -10.69
CA ILE A 4 1.99 9.04 -9.60
C ILE A 4 2.80 9.05 -8.31
N ARG A 5 2.21 9.62 -7.24
CA ARG A 5 2.77 9.56 -5.88
C ARG A 5 2.13 8.41 -5.11
N ILE A 6 2.96 7.62 -4.44
CA ILE A 6 2.50 6.56 -3.54
C ILE A 6 3.06 6.84 -2.15
N ASP A 7 2.17 6.98 -1.17
CA ASP A 7 2.49 7.06 0.25
C ASP A 7 1.97 5.78 0.94
N TRP A 8 2.77 5.19 1.82
CA TRP A 8 2.31 4.09 2.67
C TRP A 8 2.32 4.47 4.15
N THR A 9 1.57 3.72 4.95
CA THR A 9 1.69 3.69 6.41
C THR A 9 1.42 2.27 6.91
N ASP A 10 2.30 1.75 7.77
CA ASP A 10 2.08 0.55 8.55
C ASP A 10 1.37 0.88 9.87
N GLY A 11 0.53 -0.04 10.33
CA GLY A 11 -0.20 0.11 11.57
C GLY A 11 -0.61 -1.24 12.14
N GLU A 12 -0.92 -1.23 13.43
CA GLU A 12 -1.47 -2.40 14.11
C GLU A 12 -2.96 -2.16 14.38
N GLY A 13 -3.78 -3.11 13.97
CA GLY A 13 -5.20 -3.18 14.29
C GLY A 13 -5.45 -4.24 15.35
N HIS A 14 -6.52 -4.07 16.13
CA HIS A 14 -6.97 -5.06 17.10
C HIS A 14 -8.47 -5.28 16.96
N CYS A 15 -8.90 -6.54 16.95
CA CYS A 15 -10.31 -6.91 17.11
C CYS A 15 -10.44 -7.99 18.19
N ASP A 16 -11.49 -7.90 19.00
CA ASP A 16 -11.70 -8.74 20.18
C ASP A 16 -11.73 -10.25 19.86
N GLU A 17 -12.19 -10.61 18.66
CA GLU A 17 -12.40 -12.00 18.26
C GLU A 17 -11.21 -12.60 17.48
N CYS A 18 -10.38 -11.74 16.91
CA CYS A 18 -9.32 -12.12 15.98
C CYS A 18 -7.92 -11.92 16.58
N GLY A 19 -7.77 -11.01 17.54
CA GLY A 19 -6.48 -10.59 18.08
C GLY A 19 -5.81 -9.48 17.23
N PRO A 20 -4.50 -9.24 17.40
CA PRO A 20 -3.78 -8.23 16.63
C PRO A 20 -3.65 -8.63 15.16
N TYR A 21 -3.80 -7.66 14.26
CA TYR A 21 -3.61 -7.81 12.82
C TYR A 21 -2.85 -6.61 12.26
N GLU A 22 -2.09 -6.82 11.19
CA GLU A 22 -1.39 -5.73 10.52
C GLU A 22 -2.37 -4.98 9.61
N VAL A 23 -2.29 -3.66 9.63
CA VAL A 23 -3.00 -2.77 8.71
C VAL A 23 -1.97 -2.02 7.89
N VAL A 24 -2.05 -2.17 6.57
CA VAL A 24 -1.26 -1.35 5.65
C VAL A 24 -2.21 -0.50 4.83
N THR A 25 -1.96 0.80 4.82
CA THR A 25 -2.69 1.74 3.96
C THR A 25 -1.74 2.26 2.89
N VAL A 26 -2.18 2.21 1.63
CA VAL A 26 -1.46 2.73 0.47
C VAL A 26 -2.30 3.82 -0.18
N GLY A 27 -1.84 5.06 -0.09
CA GLY A 27 -2.42 6.21 -0.78
C GLY A 27 -1.76 6.41 -2.14
N ILE A 28 -2.56 6.49 -3.20
CA ILE A 28 -2.09 6.70 -4.57
C ILE A 28 -2.69 8.01 -5.08
N THR A 29 -1.84 8.99 -5.38
CA THR A 29 -2.28 10.27 -5.98
C THR A 29 -1.87 10.32 -7.45
N LYS A 30 -2.84 10.51 -8.33
CA LYS A 30 -2.65 10.60 -9.78
C LYS A 30 -2.29 12.03 -10.21
N PRO A 31 -1.74 12.21 -11.42
CA PRO A 31 -1.38 13.54 -11.94
C PRO A 31 -2.56 14.51 -12.09
N ASP A 32 -3.78 13.99 -12.21
CA ASP A 32 -5.02 14.79 -12.30
C ASP A 32 -5.52 15.26 -10.93
N GLY A 33 -4.81 14.95 -9.85
CA GLY A 33 -5.17 15.28 -8.48
C GLY A 33 -6.17 14.30 -7.84
N SER A 34 -6.63 13.27 -8.56
CA SER A 34 -7.46 12.23 -7.97
C SER A 34 -6.62 11.29 -7.09
N ALA A 35 -7.21 10.83 -5.99
CA ALA A 35 -6.56 9.92 -5.05
C ALA A 35 -7.36 8.62 -4.87
N VAL A 36 -6.64 7.51 -4.69
CA VAL A 36 -7.19 6.19 -4.35
C VAL A 36 -6.46 5.69 -3.11
N GLU A 37 -7.21 5.15 -2.15
CA GLU A 37 -6.66 4.51 -0.95
C GLU A 37 -6.90 3.01 -1.02
N LEU A 38 -5.85 2.21 -0.83
CA LEU A 38 -5.92 0.77 -0.69
C LEU A 38 -5.59 0.42 0.76
N ARG A 39 -6.50 -0.26 1.46
CA ARG A 39 -6.28 -0.75 2.81
C ARG A 39 -6.22 -2.26 2.81
N TYR A 40 -5.09 -2.80 3.26
CA TYR A 40 -4.91 -4.22 3.52
C TYR A 40 -4.95 -4.46 5.03
N SER A 41 -5.69 -5.48 5.46
CA SER A 41 -5.70 -5.95 6.84
C SER A 41 -5.59 -7.46 6.85
N GLY A 42 -4.57 -8.00 7.51
CA GLY A 42 -4.34 -9.44 7.57
C GLY A 42 -3.77 -9.87 8.91
N HIS A 43 -4.22 -11.02 9.41
CA HIS A 43 -3.47 -11.72 10.45
C HIS A 43 -2.13 -12.18 9.87
N GLU A 44 -1.08 -12.15 10.69
CA GLU A 44 0.18 -12.83 10.40
C GLU A 44 -0.08 -14.32 10.13
N ALA A 45 -0.41 -14.66 8.88
CA ALA A 45 -0.19 -16.00 8.38
C ALA A 45 1.33 -16.09 8.20
N GLY A 46 1.99 -16.95 8.98
CA GLY A 46 3.45 -17.12 9.02
C GLY A 46 4.11 -17.62 7.73
N GLY A 47 3.72 -17.08 6.57
CA GLY A 47 4.43 -17.14 5.30
C GLY A 47 4.79 -15.73 4.88
N ASP A 48 6.03 -15.55 4.43
CA ASP A 48 6.66 -14.33 3.91
C ASP A 48 5.73 -13.11 3.89
N ARG A 49 5.80 -12.35 4.99
CA ARG A 49 5.38 -10.95 5.13
C ARG A 49 5.40 -10.32 3.73
N LEU A 50 4.24 -9.89 3.21
CA LEU A 50 4.17 -9.13 1.94
C LEU A 50 5.15 -7.97 2.10
N SER A 51 6.38 -8.13 1.60
CA SER A 51 7.52 -7.48 2.25
C SER A 51 7.66 -6.01 1.91
N ASP A 52 6.84 -5.51 0.98
CA ASP A 52 5.93 -4.41 1.29
C ASP A 52 4.82 -4.29 0.22
N PRO A 53 3.57 -3.97 0.59
CA PRO A 53 2.45 -3.90 -0.35
C PRO A 53 2.57 -2.78 -1.39
N ALA A 54 3.21 -1.66 -1.06
CA ALA A 54 3.29 -0.55 -2.00
C ALA A 54 4.34 -0.76 -3.09
N THR A 55 5.37 -1.57 -2.85
CA THR A 55 6.32 -2.03 -3.87
C THR A 55 5.61 -2.90 -4.90
N ALA A 56 4.69 -3.77 -4.47
CA ALA A 56 3.85 -4.54 -5.38
C ALA A 56 2.94 -3.61 -6.22
N VAL A 57 2.28 -2.64 -5.57
CA VAL A 57 1.44 -1.64 -6.26
C VAL A 57 2.27 -0.79 -7.23
N ALA A 58 3.45 -0.33 -6.82
CA ALA A 58 4.37 0.45 -7.64
C ALA A 58 4.85 -0.34 -8.86
N ALA A 59 5.14 -1.64 -8.71
CA ALA A 59 5.52 -2.51 -9.81
C ALA A 59 4.40 -2.64 -10.86
N VAL A 60 3.15 -2.83 -10.41
CA VAL A 60 1.98 -2.89 -11.31
C VAL A 60 1.81 -1.56 -12.06
N LEU A 61 1.88 -0.43 -11.36
CA LEU A 61 1.72 0.89 -11.98
C LEU A 61 2.83 1.21 -12.99
N ARG A 62 4.08 0.83 -12.69
CA ARG A 62 5.20 0.94 -13.64
C ARG A 62 5.00 0.05 -14.86
N ALA A 63 4.49 -1.17 -14.69
CA ALA A 63 4.17 -2.08 -15.80
C ALA A 63 3.06 -1.53 -16.71
N LEU A 64 2.15 -0.73 -16.15
CA LEU A 64 1.13 0.00 -16.91
C LEU A 64 1.65 1.30 -17.55
N GLY A 65 2.95 1.60 -17.41
CA GLY A 65 3.63 2.73 -18.04
C GLY A 65 3.59 4.03 -17.23
N TYR A 66 3.12 4.00 -15.98
CA TYR A 66 3.16 5.19 -15.13
C TYR A 66 4.55 5.42 -14.54
N GLU A 67 4.95 6.68 -14.49
CA GLU A 67 6.08 7.10 -13.67
C GLU A 67 5.64 7.14 -12.20
N VAL A 68 6.37 6.45 -11.32
CA VAL A 68 5.97 6.25 -9.91
C VAL A 68 7.05 6.74 -8.97
N GLU A 69 6.70 7.71 -8.13
CA GLU A 69 7.46 8.16 -6.96
C GLU A 69 6.91 7.44 -5.72
N LEU A 70 7.70 6.53 -5.15
CA LEU A 70 7.35 5.79 -3.94
C LEU A 70 7.98 6.48 -2.72
N THR A 71 7.14 6.89 -1.77
CA THR A 71 7.57 7.43 -0.48
C THR A 71 7.21 6.44 0.63
N VAL A 72 8.24 5.95 1.31
CA VAL A 72 8.16 5.07 2.47
C VAL A 72 8.35 5.93 3.71
N ARG A 73 7.39 5.89 4.64
CA ARG A 73 7.48 6.58 5.94
C ARG A 73 7.62 5.60 7.08
#